data_AF-A0A510V4N6-F1
#
_entry.id   AF-A0A510V4N6-F1
#
_cell.length_a   1.000
_cell.length_b   1.000
_cell.length_c   1.000
_cell.angle_alpha   90.00
_cell.angle_beta   90.00
_cell.angle_gamma   90.00
#
_symmetry.space_group_name_H-M   'P 1'
#
loop_
_entity.id
_entity.type
_entity.pdbx_description
1 polymer ?
#
loop_
_entity_poly.entity_id
_entity_poly.type
_entity_poly.pdbx_seq_one_letter_code
_entity_poly.pdbx_strand_id
1 'polypeptide(L)'
;MPRRDDHSVSRRLRLTLGIVAVLLGAVLAVRPFSSLAVLVVLVVVGLVVVGIDELADGDRWSVVRGSVSLAAAVAVVVWPGVTIRVLALVLAAALLVDGVLDLARARGVHGTARANAVVGGATAIVLGLLALAWPDVTVLVVAVVFAVRLVIVGVREIVAGVRGQDADLGRLWPRRAAPRAGWWRLTGAVLGALVAVVLVLASVVVQRGVPRPDAFYDPPDVVPSAPGQLLRSAPFTSAEIPVGAGAWRILYTTTRDEGRPAVASALVVAPASSTPRPVVAWAHGTTGAASGCAPSVLDDGLGAGAMFVQDDVLAQGWAMVATDYTGLGTAGPHPYLIGQGEGRSVLDAVRAAHQLTAVELADETVVWGHSQGGHAALWSGMLAPTYAPELRIEGVAALAPASNLPALVDVVESVTGGALFASYVVEGYTAEYPDVRFDELVRPGARIITREMAERCLAEPGVLVSALTSVALDEPIWSGDPSSGVFLDRLVENVPSGRIAAPLLVAQGADDALVTPTAQQAYVDDRCAAGYPVDYRTYAGRGHVPLVEADSPLIPELVAWTTDRFADEPATDTCP
;
A
#
# COMPACT_ATOMS: atom_id res chain seq x y z
N MET A 1 -11.24 -29.90 64.72
CA MET A 1 -10.71 -28.60 64.24
C MET A 1 -10.10 -28.81 62.86
N PRO A 2 -10.62 -28.15 61.82
CA PRO A 2 -10.26 -28.40 60.43
C PRO A 2 -9.02 -27.59 60.01
N ARG A 3 -8.11 -28.20 59.26
CA ARG A 3 -7.27 -27.50 58.25
C ARG A 3 -7.75 -27.95 56.87
N ARG A 4 -8.98 -27.57 56.53
CA ARG A 4 -9.38 -27.36 55.13
C ARG A 4 -9.07 -25.89 54.91
N ASP A 5 -8.08 -25.55 54.07
CA ASP A 5 -8.09 -24.28 53.31
C ASP A 5 -6.98 -24.19 52.24
N ASP A 6 -5.90 -24.98 52.31
CA ASP A 6 -4.78 -24.81 51.37
C ASP A 6 -5.01 -25.40 49.95
N HIS A 7 -5.86 -26.42 49.81
CA HIS A 7 -6.19 -27.01 48.50
C HIS A 7 -7.08 -26.10 47.63
N SER A 8 -7.80 -25.15 48.24
CA SER A 8 -8.70 -24.27 47.51
C SER A 8 -7.93 -23.19 46.73
N VAL A 9 -6.76 -22.80 47.23
CA VAL A 9 -5.97 -21.69 46.70
C VAL A 9 -5.27 -22.10 45.40
N SER A 10 -4.63 -23.28 45.33
CA SER A 10 -3.94 -23.72 44.10
C SER A 10 -4.91 -24.05 42.97
N ARG A 11 -6.09 -24.59 43.30
CA ARG A 11 -7.16 -24.88 42.34
C ARG A 11 -7.80 -23.61 41.79
N ARG A 12 -8.12 -22.64 42.66
CA ARG A 12 -8.65 -21.33 42.25
C ARG A 12 -7.63 -20.60 41.39
N LEU A 13 -6.36 -20.62 41.78
CA LEU A 13 -5.27 -19.98 41.04
C LEU A 13 -5.11 -20.55 39.61
N ARG A 14 -5.14 -21.88 39.43
CA ARG A 14 -5.07 -22.50 38.09
C ARG A 14 -6.29 -22.20 37.23
N LEU A 15 -7.49 -22.21 37.82
CA LEU A 15 -8.71 -21.85 37.11
C LEU A 15 -8.66 -20.37 36.69
N THR A 16 -8.22 -19.48 37.56
CA THR A 16 -8.06 -18.05 37.26
C THR A 16 -7.01 -17.84 36.17
N LEU A 17 -5.83 -18.45 36.28
CA LEU A 17 -4.77 -18.36 35.25
C LEU A 17 -5.23 -18.92 33.90
N GLY A 18 -5.93 -20.05 33.90
CA GLY A 18 -6.47 -20.66 32.68
C GLY A 18 -7.55 -19.82 32.02
N ILE A 19 -8.47 -19.24 32.79
CA ILE A 19 -9.51 -18.32 32.29
C ILE A 19 -8.88 -17.05 31.73
N VAL A 20 -7.92 -16.45 32.44
CA VAL A 20 -7.19 -15.26 31.99
C VAL A 20 -6.46 -15.56 30.68
N ALA A 21 -5.74 -16.68 30.56
CA ALA A 21 -5.04 -17.06 29.35
C ALA A 21 -5.98 -17.27 28.13
N VAL A 22 -7.16 -17.86 28.34
CA VAL A 22 -8.19 -18.01 27.27
C VAL A 22 -8.75 -16.66 26.84
N LEU A 23 -9.10 -15.78 27.78
CA LEU A 23 -9.63 -14.45 27.48
C LEU A 23 -8.60 -13.59 26.74
N LEU A 24 -7.34 -13.63 27.18
CA LEU A 24 -6.23 -12.92 26.55
C LEU A 24 -5.97 -13.42 25.12
N GLY A 25 -5.98 -14.75 24.93
CA GLY A 25 -5.83 -15.37 23.61
C GLY A 25 -7.02 -15.06 22.68
N ALA A 26 -8.25 -15.01 23.19
CA ALA A 26 -9.42 -14.62 22.42
C ALA A 26 -9.37 -13.15 21.98
N VAL A 27 -8.94 -12.24 22.87
CA VAL A 27 -8.76 -10.81 22.55
C VAL A 27 -7.69 -10.62 21.47
N LEU A 28 -6.54 -11.31 21.59
CA LEU A 28 -5.47 -11.27 20.58
C LEU A 28 -5.92 -11.80 19.21
N ALA A 29 -6.77 -12.83 19.16
CA ALA A 29 -7.27 -13.39 17.91
C ALA A 29 -8.28 -12.47 17.19
N VAL A 30 -9.05 -11.69 17.96
CA VAL A 30 -10.10 -10.81 17.43
C VAL A 30 -9.57 -9.40 17.13
N ARG A 31 -8.55 -8.93 17.87
CA ARG A 31 -7.98 -7.58 17.73
C ARG A 31 -6.45 -7.56 17.90
N PRO A 32 -5.68 -8.15 16.97
CA PRO A 32 -4.22 -8.26 17.10
C PRO A 32 -3.49 -6.91 17.12
N PHE A 33 -4.11 -5.84 16.60
CA PHE A 33 -3.51 -4.52 16.45
C PHE A 33 -4.08 -3.43 17.36
N SER A 34 -5.05 -3.72 18.24
CA SER A 34 -5.74 -2.69 19.04
C SER A 34 -4.87 -2.02 20.11
N SER A 35 -3.59 -2.42 20.24
CA SER A 35 -2.52 -1.59 20.80
C SER A 35 -1.20 -2.34 20.63
N LEU A 36 -0.27 -1.80 19.82
CA LEU A 36 1.10 -2.31 19.71
C LEU A 36 1.76 -2.44 21.10
N ALA A 37 1.45 -1.54 22.03
CA ALA A 37 1.91 -1.61 23.41
C ALA A 37 1.35 -2.84 24.15
N VAL A 38 0.08 -3.18 23.95
CA VAL A 38 -0.50 -4.41 24.52
C VAL A 38 0.16 -5.64 23.91
N LEU A 39 0.38 -5.67 22.60
CA LEU A 39 1.05 -6.79 21.94
C LEU A 39 2.49 -6.98 22.45
N VAL A 40 3.25 -5.89 22.57
CA VAL A 40 4.61 -5.90 23.13
C VAL A 40 4.61 -6.41 24.57
N VAL A 41 3.72 -5.90 25.42
CA VAL A 41 3.57 -6.38 26.81
C VAL A 41 3.24 -7.87 26.86
N LEU A 42 2.36 -8.35 25.97
CA LEU A 42 1.96 -9.74 25.92
C LEU A 42 3.07 -10.66 25.42
N VAL A 43 3.85 -10.24 24.42
CA VAL A 43 5.02 -10.97 23.95
C VAL A 43 6.07 -11.05 25.06
N VAL A 44 6.33 -9.95 25.76
CA VAL A 44 7.27 -9.92 26.91
C VAL A 44 6.80 -10.87 28.01
N VAL A 45 5.54 -10.78 28.43
CA VAL A 45 4.97 -11.68 29.45
C VAL A 45 5.06 -13.13 28.99
N GLY A 46 4.74 -13.41 27.73
CA GLY A 46 4.85 -14.75 27.13
C GLY A 46 6.26 -15.32 27.17
N LEU A 47 7.25 -14.54 26.72
CA LEU A 47 8.66 -14.93 26.72
C LEU A 47 9.18 -15.16 28.15
N VAL A 48 8.73 -14.38 29.12
CA VAL A 48 9.07 -14.58 30.54
C VAL A 48 8.45 -15.86 31.08
N VAL A 49 7.18 -16.12 30.81
CA VAL A 49 6.49 -17.34 31.27
C VAL A 49 7.15 -18.59 30.68
N VAL A 50 7.41 -18.60 29.36
CA VAL A 50 8.12 -19.70 28.68
C VAL A 50 9.53 -19.85 29.23
N GLY A 51 10.22 -18.74 29.47
CA GLY A 51 11.56 -18.72 30.04
C GLY A 51 11.61 -19.41 31.41
N ILE A 52 10.69 -19.05 32.30
CA ILE A 52 10.60 -19.60 33.65
C ILE A 52 10.22 -21.09 33.61
N ASP A 53 9.28 -21.50 32.76
CA ASP A 53 8.85 -22.89 32.61
C ASP A 53 10.00 -23.79 32.14
N GLU A 54 10.77 -23.37 31.14
CA GLU A 54 11.94 -24.10 30.64
C GLU A 54 13.10 -24.13 31.64
N LEU A 55 13.33 -23.04 32.39
CA LEU A 55 14.33 -23.06 33.46
C LEU A 55 13.96 -24.02 34.58
N ALA A 56 12.67 -24.23 34.82
CA ALA A 56 12.21 -25.19 35.81
C ALA A 56 12.56 -26.63 35.36
N ASP A 57 12.46 -26.95 34.06
CA ASP A 57 12.68 -28.29 33.48
C ASP A 57 14.05 -28.92 33.75
N GLY A 58 15.06 -28.09 34.04
CA GLY A 58 16.33 -28.49 34.66
C GLY A 58 17.28 -29.33 33.79
N ASP A 59 16.91 -29.67 32.55
CA ASP A 59 17.83 -30.25 31.56
C ASP A 59 18.70 -29.16 30.92
N ARG A 60 19.92 -29.52 30.48
CA ARG A 60 20.88 -28.56 29.93
C ARG A 60 20.28 -27.75 28.78
N TRP A 61 19.42 -28.38 27.98
CA TRP A 61 18.80 -27.74 26.83
C TRP A 61 17.64 -26.82 27.21
N SER A 62 16.96 -27.10 28.33
CA SER A 62 15.87 -26.27 28.85
C SER A 62 16.44 -25.02 29.55
N VAL A 63 17.62 -25.13 30.17
CA VAL A 63 18.37 -23.98 30.72
C VAL A 63 18.76 -22.97 29.63
N VAL A 64 19.28 -23.47 28.50
CA VAL A 64 19.66 -22.62 27.36
C VAL A 64 18.45 -21.92 26.77
N ARG A 65 17.36 -22.66 26.55
CA ARG A 65 16.12 -22.12 25.97
C ARG A 65 15.50 -21.06 26.88
N GLY A 66 15.37 -21.38 28.16
CA GLY A 66 14.82 -20.46 29.14
C GLY A 66 15.61 -19.15 29.23
N SER A 67 16.95 -19.24 29.15
CA SER A 67 17.83 -18.08 29.13
C SER A 67 17.66 -17.23 27.87
N VAL A 68 17.50 -17.84 26.69
CA VAL A 68 17.28 -17.13 25.42
C VAL A 68 15.93 -16.42 25.42
N SER A 69 14.85 -17.06 25.89
CA SER A 69 13.53 -16.43 25.98
C SER A 69 13.52 -15.24 26.93
N LEU A 70 14.20 -15.33 28.08
CA LEU A 70 14.33 -14.22 29.01
C LEU A 70 15.18 -13.07 28.44
N ALA A 71 16.27 -13.37 27.74
CA ALA A 71 17.08 -12.36 27.07
C ALA A 71 16.28 -11.63 25.97
N ALA A 72 15.47 -12.36 25.19
CA ALA A 72 14.57 -11.78 24.20
C ALA A 72 13.51 -10.87 24.84
N ALA A 73 12.93 -11.27 25.98
CA ALA A 73 11.98 -10.44 26.73
C ALA A 73 12.62 -9.13 27.20
N VAL A 74 13.83 -9.20 27.76
CA VAL A 74 14.59 -8.02 28.21
C VAL A 74 14.93 -7.10 27.04
N ALA A 75 15.36 -7.65 25.89
CA ALA A 75 15.67 -6.87 24.70
C ALA A 75 14.45 -6.06 24.20
N VAL A 76 13.25 -6.67 24.22
CA VAL A 76 12.01 -6.00 23.83
C VAL A 76 11.61 -4.87 24.80
N VAL A 77 11.90 -5.00 26.10
CA VAL A 77 11.57 -3.98 27.12
C VAL A 77 12.57 -2.82 27.16
N VAL A 78 13.87 -3.11 27.01
CA VAL A 78 14.95 -2.12 27.18
C VAL A 78 15.07 -1.17 25.98
N TRP A 79 14.47 -1.50 24.84
CA TRP A 79 14.42 -0.64 23.65
C TRP A 79 13.00 -0.08 23.42
N PRO A 80 12.54 0.91 24.20
CA PRO A 80 11.28 1.60 23.95
C PRO A 80 11.41 2.41 22.64
N GLY A 81 10.82 1.90 21.57
CA GLY A 81 11.02 2.35 20.18
C GLY A 81 11.15 1.22 19.15
N VAL A 82 11.13 -0.04 19.60
CA VAL A 82 11.09 -1.25 18.76
C VAL A 82 9.96 -1.15 17.73
N THR A 83 10.34 -1.03 16.46
CA THR A 83 9.42 -1.16 15.32
C THR A 83 8.94 -2.60 15.21
N ILE A 84 7.81 -2.83 14.52
CA ILE A 84 7.29 -4.17 14.17
C ILE A 84 8.40 -5.07 13.61
N ARG A 85 9.32 -4.49 12.82
CA ARG A 85 10.50 -5.17 12.25
C ARG A 85 11.49 -5.68 13.31
N VAL A 86 11.79 -4.90 14.35
CA VAL A 86 12.71 -5.34 15.41
C VAL A 86 12.05 -6.42 16.28
N LEU A 87 10.75 -6.31 16.55
CA LEU A 87 9.99 -7.36 17.24
C LEU A 87 9.96 -8.66 16.43
N ALA A 88 9.71 -8.56 15.12
CA ALA A 88 9.74 -9.70 14.19
C ALA A 88 11.13 -10.35 14.15
N LEU A 89 12.23 -9.56 14.12
CA LEU A 89 13.60 -10.07 14.15
C LEU A 89 13.90 -10.86 15.44
N VAL A 90 13.49 -10.34 16.59
CA VAL A 90 13.69 -11.00 17.89
C VAL A 90 12.91 -12.32 17.95
N LEU A 91 11.65 -12.31 17.49
CA LEU A 91 10.80 -13.50 17.43
C LEU A 91 11.32 -14.54 16.44
N ALA A 92 11.77 -14.10 15.26
CA ALA A 92 12.39 -14.94 14.25
C ALA A 92 13.65 -15.64 14.80
N ALA A 93 14.53 -14.87 15.44
CA ALA A 93 15.74 -15.40 16.05
C ALA A 93 15.42 -16.45 17.13
N ALA A 94 14.43 -16.18 17.98
CA ALA A 94 13.99 -17.13 18.99
C ALA A 94 13.46 -18.45 18.38
N LEU A 95 12.61 -18.35 17.33
CA LEU A 95 12.07 -19.51 16.62
C LEU A 95 13.16 -20.33 15.91
N LEU A 96 14.14 -19.68 15.29
CA LEU A 96 15.27 -20.34 14.65
C LEU A 96 16.14 -21.09 15.67
N VAL A 97 16.44 -20.44 16.80
CA VAL A 97 17.21 -21.06 17.89
C VAL A 97 16.45 -22.27 18.44
N ASP A 98 15.17 -22.13 18.75
CA ASP A 98 14.35 -23.25 19.24
C ASP A 98 14.30 -24.41 18.26
N GLY A 99 14.13 -24.12 16.98
CA GLY A 99 14.10 -25.14 15.95
C GLY A 99 15.42 -25.91 15.82
N VAL A 100 16.55 -25.21 15.90
CA VAL A 100 17.89 -25.85 15.91
C VAL A 100 18.09 -26.71 17.16
N LEU A 101 17.66 -26.23 18.32
CA LEU A 101 17.77 -26.97 19.58
C LEU A 101 16.90 -28.25 19.56
N ASP A 102 15.70 -28.21 19.00
CA ASP A 102 14.83 -29.38 18.86
C ASP A 102 15.41 -30.40 17.87
N LEU A 103 15.98 -29.96 16.74
CA LEU A 103 16.72 -30.84 15.83
C LEU A 103 17.96 -31.46 16.49
N ALA A 104 18.66 -30.72 17.36
CA ALA A 104 19.79 -31.24 18.11
C ALA A 104 19.36 -32.30 19.13
N ARG A 105 18.24 -32.08 19.85
CA ARG A 105 17.64 -33.06 20.78
C ARG A 105 17.18 -34.33 20.06
N ALA A 106 16.69 -34.22 18.83
CA ALA A 106 16.25 -35.36 18.02
C ALA A 106 17.33 -36.44 17.81
N ARG A 107 18.63 -36.08 17.91
CA ARG A 107 19.74 -37.04 17.81
C ARG A 107 19.83 -38.00 19.01
N GLY A 108 19.31 -37.60 20.17
CA GLY A 108 19.41 -38.37 21.42
C GLY A 108 18.12 -39.10 21.84
N VAL A 109 17.05 -39.02 21.05
CA VAL A 109 15.75 -39.64 21.36
C VAL A 109 15.30 -40.55 20.20
N HIS A 110 14.39 -41.49 20.49
CA HIS A 110 13.93 -42.49 19.52
C HIS A 110 12.39 -42.53 19.40
N GLY A 111 11.87 -43.15 18.35
CA GLY A 111 10.44 -43.34 18.13
C GLY A 111 9.67 -42.03 17.90
N THR A 112 8.46 -41.94 18.47
CA THR A 112 7.57 -40.77 18.33
C THR A 112 8.17 -39.48 18.89
N ALA A 113 9.04 -39.58 19.90
CA ALA A 113 9.75 -38.42 20.45
C ALA A 113 10.75 -37.82 19.45
N ARG A 114 11.44 -38.67 18.67
CA ARG A 114 12.32 -38.22 17.58
C ARG A 114 11.54 -37.58 16.46
N ALA A 115 10.44 -38.20 16.02
CA ALA A 115 9.59 -37.66 14.97
C ALA A 115 9.05 -36.26 15.36
N ASN A 116 8.59 -36.09 16.61
CA ASN A 116 8.10 -34.80 17.09
C ASN A 116 9.21 -33.73 17.15
N ALA A 117 10.40 -34.08 17.61
CA ALA A 117 11.53 -33.15 17.67
C ALA A 117 11.99 -32.72 16.26
N VAL A 118 11.97 -33.62 15.28
CA VAL A 118 12.29 -33.31 13.88
C VAL A 118 11.24 -32.40 13.27
N VAL A 119 9.95 -32.76 13.39
CA VAL A 119 8.85 -32.00 12.78
C VAL A 119 8.68 -30.64 13.44
N GLY A 120 8.70 -30.57 14.77
CA GLY A 120 8.64 -29.32 15.52
C GLY A 120 9.83 -28.42 15.21
N GLY A 121 11.05 -28.97 15.19
CA GLY A 121 12.26 -28.23 14.87
C GLY A 121 12.26 -27.64 13.46
N ALA A 122 11.88 -28.44 12.46
CA ALA A 122 11.74 -27.98 11.09
C ALA A 122 10.65 -26.91 10.94
N THR A 123 9.51 -27.08 11.61
CA THR A 123 8.40 -26.10 11.61
C THR A 123 8.85 -24.76 12.19
N ALA A 124 9.53 -24.78 13.34
CA ALA A 124 10.04 -23.56 13.99
C ALA A 124 11.07 -22.83 13.12
N ILE A 125 11.95 -23.56 12.43
CA ILE A 125 12.89 -22.96 11.48
C ILE A 125 12.15 -22.29 10.31
N VAL A 126 11.19 -22.98 9.70
CA VAL A 126 10.40 -22.43 8.58
C VAL A 126 9.65 -21.18 9.02
N LEU A 127 8.98 -21.22 10.18
CA LEU A 127 8.29 -20.05 10.73
C LEU A 127 9.26 -18.92 11.07
N GLY A 128 10.47 -19.22 11.56
CA GLY A 128 11.52 -18.24 11.82
C GLY A 128 12.06 -17.59 10.54
N LEU A 129 12.20 -18.34 9.45
CA LEU A 129 12.61 -17.80 8.15
C LEU A 129 11.50 -16.96 7.50
N LEU A 130 10.25 -17.42 7.57
CA LEU A 130 9.09 -16.62 7.19
C LEU A 130 9.01 -15.32 7.99
N ALA A 131 9.33 -15.41 9.29
CA ALA A 131 9.35 -14.27 10.19
C ALA A 131 10.34 -13.16 9.76
N LEU A 132 11.47 -13.55 9.14
CA LEU A 132 12.46 -12.63 8.58
C LEU A 132 12.04 -12.06 7.22
N ALA A 133 11.36 -12.86 6.40
CA ALA A 133 10.97 -12.48 5.06
C ALA A 133 9.76 -11.52 5.02
N TRP A 134 8.96 -11.49 6.09
CA TRP A 134 7.67 -10.77 6.16
C TRP A 134 7.47 -10.05 7.49
N PRO A 135 8.36 -9.14 7.94
CA PRO A 135 8.31 -8.61 9.30
C PRO A 135 6.93 -8.04 9.70
N ASP A 136 6.20 -7.45 8.75
CA ASP A 136 4.92 -6.78 9.01
C ASP A 136 3.74 -7.78 9.17
N VAL A 137 3.72 -8.85 8.38
CA VAL A 137 2.75 -9.97 8.51
C VAL A 137 3.16 -10.96 9.60
N THR A 138 4.44 -11.02 9.93
CA THR A 138 5.00 -11.89 10.96
C THR A 138 4.43 -11.60 12.31
N VAL A 139 4.27 -10.32 12.65
CA VAL A 139 3.71 -9.94 13.94
C VAL A 139 2.23 -10.35 14.04
N LEU A 140 1.47 -10.28 12.94
CA LEU A 140 0.09 -10.80 12.88
C LEU A 140 0.05 -12.32 13.01
N VAL A 141 0.88 -13.03 12.23
CA VAL A 141 0.94 -14.50 12.25
C VAL A 141 1.43 -15.02 13.60
N VAL A 142 2.46 -14.40 14.19
CA VAL A 142 2.96 -14.75 15.52
C VAL A 142 1.93 -14.39 16.58
N ALA A 143 1.24 -13.25 16.51
CA ALA A 143 0.16 -12.91 17.43
C ALA A 143 -0.98 -13.93 17.37
N VAL A 144 -1.39 -14.38 16.18
CA VAL A 144 -2.44 -15.39 15.98
C VAL A 144 -1.97 -16.77 16.45
N VAL A 145 -0.75 -17.19 16.10
CA VAL A 145 -0.18 -18.48 16.56
C VAL A 145 -0.01 -18.49 18.09
N PHE A 146 0.42 -17.37 18.66
CA PHE A 146 0.58 -17.19 20.10
C PHE A 146 -0.78 -17.13 20.82
N ALA A 147 -1.79 -16.45 20.25
CA ALA A 147 -3.17 -16.44 20.72
C ALA A 147 -3.76 -17.85 20.78
N VAL A 148 -3.61 -18.62 19.71
CA VAL A 148 -4.04 -20.02 19.65
C VAL A 148 -3.31 -20.86 20.71
N ARG A 149 -2.01 -20.66 20.89
CA ARG A 149 -1.22 -21.35 21.93
C ARG A 149 -1.70 -21.01 23.34
N LEU A 150 -1.96 -19.73 23.63
CA LEU A 150 -2.51 -19.25 24.91
C LEU A 150 -3.87 -19.87 25.21
N VAL A 151 -4.76 -19.97 24.22
CA VAL A 151 -6.05 -20.65 24.36
C VAL A 151 -5.85 -22.13 24.68
N ILE A 152 -4.96 -22.82 23.97
CA ILE A 152 -4.69 -24.25 24.21
C ILE A 152 -4.13 -24.49 25.61
N VAL A 153 -3.19 -23.65 26.08
CA VAL A 153 -2.62 -23.73 27.42
C VAL A 153 -3.68 -23.42 28.48
N GLY A 154 -4.45 -22.35 28.30
CA GLY A 154 -5.51 -21.96 29.23
C GLY A 154 -6.60 -23.02 29.39
N VAL A 155 -7.03 -23.64 28.28
CA VAL A 155 -7.98 -24.77 28.31
C VAL A 155 -7.40 -25.97 29.05
N ARG A 156 -6.11 -26.29 28.87
CA ARG A 156 -5.45 -27.39 29.61
C ARG A 156 -5.43 -27.13 31.11
N GLU A 157 -5.12 -25.91 31.54
CA GLU A 157 -5.11 -25.53 32.96
C GLU A 157 -6.52 -25.54 33.58
N ILE A 158 -7.53 -25.08 32.84
CA ILE A 158 -8.93 -25.19 33.26
C ILE A 158 -9.32 -26.66 33.44
N VAL A 159 -8.99 -27.53 32.48
CA VAL A 159 -9.30 -28.97 32.56
C VAL A 159 -8.58 -29.64 33.73
N ALA A 160 -7.32 -29.30 33.99
CA ALA A 160 -6.56 -29.81 35.12
C ALA A 160 -7.15 -29.35 36.47
N GLY A 161 -7.56 -28.08 36.57
CA GLY A 161 -8.21 -27.51 37.75
C GLY A 161 -9.63 -28.04 38.01
N VAL A 162 -10.39 -28.34 36.96
CA VAL A 162 -11.72 -28.98 37.06
C VAL A 162 -11.60 -30.44 37.50
N ARG A 163 -10.61 -31.18 36.97
CA ARG A 163 -10.37 -32.60 37.30
C ARG A 163 -9.75 -32.81 38.69
N GLY A 164 -9.38 -31.74 39.40
CA GLY A 164 -8.87 -31.83 40.77
C GLY A 164 -7.49 -32.48 40.86
N GLN A 165 -6.63 -32.31 39.87
CA GLN A 165 -5.25 -32.80 39.94
C GLN A 165 -4.45 -31.88 40.88
N ASP A 166 -3.97 -32.42 42.01
CA ASP A 166 -3.24 -31.66 43.03
C ASP A 166 -1.94 -31.04 42.47
N ALA A 167 -1.74 -29.75 42.75
CA ALA A 167 -0.41 -29.15 42.75
C ALA A 167 0.14 -29.30 44.18
N ASP A 168 1.03 -30.26 44.40
CA ASP A 168 1.81 -30.37 45.63
C ASP A 168 2.86 -29.24 45.65
N LEU A 169 2.48 -28.07 46.19
CA LEU A 169 3.35 -26.88 46.28
C LEU A 169 4.54 -27.09 47.25
N GLY A 170 4.63 -28.23 47.92
CA GLY A 170 5.77 -28.61 48.78
C GLY A 170 6.86 -29.45 48.09
N ARG A 171 6.67 -29.86 46.83
CA ARG A 171 7.69 -30.58 46.04
C ARG A 171 7.79 -29.97 44.66
N LEU A 172 8.69 -29.00 44.51
CA LEU A 172 8.91 -28.21 43.30
C LEU A 172 9.29 -29.00 42.03
N TRP A 173 9.41 -30.35 42.06
CA TRP A 173 9.72 -31.13 40.85
C TRP A 173 9.18 -32.58 40.89
N PRO A 174 8.21 -32.98 40.03
CA PRO A 174 7.86 -34.39 39.86
C PRO A 174 8.94 -35.10 39.03
N ARG A 175 9.57 -36.15 39.56
CA ARG A 175 10.32 -37.11 38.73
C ARG A 175 9.35 -37.88 37.84
N ARG A 176 9.39 -37.55 36.54
CA ARG A 176 8.86 -38.25 35.36
C ARG A 176 8.01 -39.51 35.68
N ALA A 177 6.69 -39.35 35.67
CA ALA A 177 5.85 -40.46 35.20
C ALA A 177 6.07 -40.58 33.69
N ALA A 178 6.53 -41.74 33.22
CA ALA A 178 6.74 -42.00 31.80
C ALA A 178 5.43 -41.71 31.02
N PRO A 179 5.41 -40.71 30.11
CA PRO A 179 4.17 -40.29 29.50
C PRO A 179 3.76 -41.32 28.44
N ARG A 180 2.62 -41.98 28.66
CA ARG A 180 1.87 -42.67 27.60
C ARG A 180 1.32 -41.61 26.63
N ALA A 181 2.17 -41.04 25.78
CA ALA A 181 1.83 -39.98 24.83
C ALA A 181 2.11 -40.44 23.40
N GLY A 182 1.20 -41.26 22.84
CA GLY A 182 1.43 -41.93 21.55
C GLY A 182 0.88 -41.23 20.30
N TRP A 183 -0.17 -40.41 20.42
CA TRP A 183 -0.96 -39.98 19.25
C TRP A 183 -1.31 -38.48 19.28
N TRP A 184 -1.79 -37.95 20.42
CA TRP A 184 -2.12 -36.53 20.58
C TRP A 184 -0.93 -35.54 20.44
N ARG A 185 0.32 -36.03 20.52
CA ARG A 185 1.52 -35.19 20.28
C ARG A 185 1.93 -35.18 18.81
N LEU A 186 1.73 -36.30 18.11
CA LEU A 186 1.99 -36.42 16.67
C LEU A 186 1.01 -35.53 15.88
N THR A 187 -0.25 -35.47 16.32
CA THR A 187 -1.27 -34.61 15.70
C THR A 187 -0.94 -33.13 15.83
N GLY A 188 -0.40 -32.67 16.97
CA GLY A 188 0.02 -31.28 17.15
C GLY A 188 1.21 -30.85 16.29
N ALA A 189 2.22 -31.72 16.14
CA ALA A 189 3.38 -31.46 15.30
C ALA A 189 3.02 -31.46 13.80
N VAL A 190 2.16 -32.39 13.37
CA VAL A 190 1.65 -32.46 12.00
C VAL A 190 0.77 -31.24 11.68
N LEU A 191 -0.10 -30.82 12.61
CA LEU A 191 -0.92 -29.63 12.44
C LEU A 191 -0.06 -28.35 12.34
N GLY A 192 0.99 -28.23 13.18
CA GLY A 192 1.94 -27.12 13.10
C GLY A 192 2.70 -27.06 11.76
N ALA A 193 3.14 -28.22 11.26
CA ALA A 193 3.80 -28.30 9.95
C ALA A 193 2.85 -27.95 8.80
N LEU A 194 1.60 -28.41 8.85
CA LEU A 194 0.57 -28.04 7.86
C LEU A 194 0.29 -26.54 7.86
N VAL A 195 0.16 -25.91 9.03
CA VAL A 195 -0.01 -24.46 9.16
C VAL A 195 1.20 -23.72 8.57
N ALA A 196 2.42 -24.17 8.86
CA ALA A 196 3.63 -23.55 8.29
C ALA A 196 3.67 -23.68 6.76
N VAL A 197 3.30 -24.84 6.19
CA VAL A 197 3.22 -25.01 4.73
C VAL A 197 2.16 -24.09 4.13
N VAL A 198 0.98 -23.97 4.74
CA VAL A 198 -0.08 -23.05 4.28
C VAL A 198 0.42 -21.60 4.34
N LEU A 199 1.11 -21.21 5.40
CA LEU A 199 1.69 -19.86 5.54
C LEU A 199 2.81 -19.60 4.51
N VAL A 200 3.66 -20.58 4.20
CA VAL A 200 4.66 -20.48 3.14
C VAL A 200 3.98 -20.31 1.78
N LEU A 201 2.96 -21.12 1.48
CA LEU A 201 2.22 -21.03 0.22
C LEU A 201 1.49 -19.69 0.11
N ALA A 202 0.83 -19.23 1.18
CA ALA A 202 0.23 -17.90 1.23
C ALA A 202 1.28 -16.80 1.01
N SER A 203 2.44 -16.87 1.68
CA SER A 203 3.56 -15.96 1.46
C SER A 203 4.02 -15.95 0.01
N VAL A 204 4.24 -17.10 -0.62
CA VAL A 204 4.68 -17.17 -2.02
C VAL A 204 3.62 -16.58 -2.96
N VAL A 205 2.33 -16.82 -2.69
CA VAL A 205 1.23 -16.24 -3.47
C VAL A 205 1.18 -14.73 -3.33
N VAL A 206 1.30 -14.19 -2.11
CA VAL A 206 1.24 -12.74 -1.90
C VAL A 206 2.53 -12.04 -2.39
N GLN A 207 3.74 -12.62 -2.23
CA GLN A 207 4.97 -12.02 -2.79
C GLN A 207 5.00 -12.01 -4.33
N ARG A 208 4.39 -13.00 -4.97
CA ARG A 208 4.26 -13.02 -6.43
C ARG A 208 3.24 -11.99 -6.95
N GLY A 209 2.37 -11.49 -6.08
CA GLY A 209 1.35 -10.51 -6.42
C GLY A 209 1.77 -9.06 -6.24
N VAL A 210 2.93 -8.76 -5.62
CA VAL A 210 3.43 -7.38 -5.49
C VAL A 210 4.08 -6.97 -6.81
N PRO A 211 3.49 -6.02 -7.56
CA PRO A 211 4.04 -5.58 -8.83
C PRO A 211 5.43 -4.96 -8.63
N ARG A 212 6.39 -5.34 -9.47
CA ARG A 212 7.75 -4.79 -9.42
C ARG A 212 8.20 -4.42 -10.82
N PRO A 213 8.78 -3.22 -11.00
CA PRO A 213 9.38 -2.86 -12.28
C PRO A 213 10.47 -3.86 -12.66
N ASP A 214 10.47 -4.28 -13.93
CA ASP A 214 11.55 -5.09 -14.50
C ASP A 214 12.72 -4.20 -14.99
N ALA A 215 13.75 -4.81 -15.58
CA ALA A 215 14.94 -4.08 -16.05
C ALA A 215 14.67 -3.05 -17.17
N PHE A 216 13.48 -3.07 -17.79
CA PHE A 216 13.07 -2.04 -18.74
C PHE A 216 13.05 -0.65 -18.09
N TYR A 217 12.72 -0.57 -16.81
CA TYR A 217 12.47 0.68 -16.09
C TYR A 217 13.70 1.29 -15.42
N ASP A 218 14.80 0.54 -15.33
CA ASP A 218 16.04 1.03 -14.73
C ASP A 218 16.54 2.26 -15.52
N PRO A 219 16.83 3.42 -14.92
CA PRO A 219 17.36 4.55 -15.67
C PRO A 219 18.77 4.26 -16.22
N PRO A 220 19.23 4.93 -17.30
CA PRO A 220 20.63 4.88 -17.69
C PRO A 220 21.53 5.49 -16.60
N ASP A 221 22.81 5.10 -16.56
CA ASP A 221 23.79 5.61 -15.58
C ASP A 221 23.87 7.14 -15.58
N VAL A 222 23.69 7.76 -16.75
CA VAL A 222 23.60 9.20 -16.93
C VAL A 222 22.28 9.51 -17.62
N VAL A 223 21.37 10.15 -16.89
CA VAL A 223 20.08 10.61 -17.42
C VAL A 223 20.31 11.83 -18.31
N PRO A 224 19.92 11.80 -19.60
CA PRO A 224 20.01 12.98 -20.45
C PRO A 224 19.18 14.14 -19.90
N SER A 225 19.70 15.36 -20.02
CA SER A 225 19.03 16.56 -19.49
C SER A 225 17.92 17.10 -20.39
N ALA A 226 17.85 16.66 -21.65
CA ALA A 226 16.81 17.08 -22.57
C ALA A 226 15.49 16.38 -22.16
N PRO A 227 14.42 17.12 -21.85
CA PRO A 227 13.14 16.51 -21.51
C PRO A 227 12.46 15.91 -22.75
N GLY A 228 11.65 14.86 -22.53
CA GLY A 228 10.89 14.18 -23.58
C GLY A 228 11.72 13.31 -24.52
N GLN A 229 12.96 12.96 -24.19
CA GLN A 229 13.77 12.08 -25.02
C GLN A 229 13.37 10.62 -24.81
N LEU A 230 13.08 9.90 -25.90
CA LEU A 230 12.82 8.46 -25.84
C LEU A 230 14.11 7.70 -25.56
N LEU A 231 14.14 6.95 -24.45
CA LEU A 231 15.28 6.13 -24.04
C LEU A 231 15.11 4.68 -24.49
N ARG A 232 13.92 4.12 -24.32
CA ARG A 232 13.57 2.73 -24.67
C ARG A 232 12.11 2.62 -25.05
N SER A 233 11.81 1.64 -25.88
CA SER A 233 10.46 1.22 -26.22
C SER A 233 10.39 -0.31 -26.33
N ALA A 234 9.31 -0.90 -25.85
CA ALA A 234 9.03 -2.33 -26.00
C ALA A 234 7.53 -2.55 -26.25
N PRO A 235 7.13 -3.60 -27.00
CA PRO A 235 5.73 -3.99 -27.09
C PRO A 235 5.13 -4.24 -25.69
N PHE A 236 3.89 -3.84 -25.50
CA PHE A 236 3.10 -4.09 -24.30
C PHE A 236 1.91 -4.98 -24.65
N THR A 237 1.64 -5.99 -23.83
CA THR A 237 0.53 -6.93 -24.05
C THR A 237 -0.27 -7.04 -22.76
N SER A 238 -1.55 -6.67 -22.82
CA SER A 238 -2.52 -6.85 -21.74
C SER A 238 -3.85 -7.29 -22.36
N ALA A 239 -4.69 -7.96 -21.57
CA ALA A 239 -6.07 -8.28 -21.96
C ALA A 239 -6.94 -7.02 -22.13
N GLU A 240 -6.52 -5.89 -21.55
CA GLU A 240 -7.19 -4.59 -21.66
C GLU A 240 -6.92 -3.87 -22.99
N ILE A 241 -6.00 -4.38 -23.82
CA ILE A 241 -5.71 -3.79 -25.14
C ILE A 241 -6.68 -4.35 -26.19
N PRO A 242 -7.43 -3.50 -26.90
CA PRO A 242 -8.38 -3.95 -27.91
C PRO A 242 -7.74 -4.75 -29.05
N VAL A 243 -8.48 -5.75 -29.53
CA VAL A 243 -8.04 -6.57 -30.67
C VAL A 243 -7.79 -5.67 -31.89
N GLY A 244 -6.58 -5.75 -32.45
CA GLY A 244 -6.18 -4.96 -33.61
C GLY A 244 -5.50 -3.61 -33.27
N ALA A 245 -5.41 -3.24 -31.98
CA ALA A 245 -4.56 -2.15 -31.53
C ALA A 245 -3.11 -2.63 -31.29
N GLY A 246 -2.16 -1.74 -31.50
CA GLY A 246 -0.79 -1.88 -31.04
C GLY A 246 -0.60 -1.16 -29.70
N ALA A 247 0.19 -1.74 -28.81
CA ALA A 247 0.54 -1.12 -27.55
C ALA A 247 2.04 -1.25 -27.28
N TRP A 248 2.62 -0.21 -26.69
CA TRP A 248 4.03 -0.13 -26.34
C TRP A 248 4.19 0.51 -24.97
N ARG A 249 5.14 0.01 -24.18
CA ARG A 249 5.68 0.76 -23.04
C ARG A 249 6.91 1.52 -23.51
N ILE A 250 7.03 2.77 -23.08
CA ILE A 250 8.19 3.62 -23.33
C ILE A 250 8.83 4.07 -22.03
N LEU A 251 10.13 4.29 -22.08
CA LEU A 251 10.92 4.93 -21.03
C LEU A 251 11.47 6.23 -21.62
N TYR A 252 11.29 7.35 -20.93
CA TYR A 252 11.64 8.67 -21.45
C TYR A 252 12.19 9.58 -20.36
N THR A 253 12.94 10.60 -20.76
CA THR A 253 13.44 11.64 -19.86
C THR A 253 12.37 12.68 -19.57
N THR A 254 12.35 13.20 -18.36
CA THR A 254 11.53 14.35 -17.97
C THR A 254 12.26 15.16 -16.91
N THR A 255 11.58 16.14 -16.32
CA THR A 255 12.17 17.06 -15.36
C THR A 255 11.34 17.11 -14.09
N ARG A 256 11.96 16.79 -12.95
CA ARG A 256 11.34 16.96 -11.62
C ARG A 256 11.19 18.43 -11.26
N ASP A 257 10.58 18.68 -10.09
CA ASP A 257 10.63 20.01 -9.53
C ASP A 257 12.09 20.44 -9.30
N GLU A 258 12.36 21.74 -9.37
CA GLU A 258 13.71 22.35 -9.38
C GLU A 258 14.57 22.14 -10.64
N GLY A 259 14.04 21.52 -11.71
CA GLY A 259 14.77 21.42 -12.99
C GLY A 259 15.73 20.22 -13.07
N ARG A 260 15.60 19.26 -12.15
CA ARG A 260 16.45 18.07 -12.10
C ARG A 260 16.02 17.04 -13.16
N PRO A 261 16.93 16.55 -14.03
CA PRO A 261 16.63 15.48 -14.96
C PRO A 261 16.15 14.22 -14.24
N ALA A 262 15.10 13.60 -14.77
CA ALA A 262 14.51 12.38 -14.26
C ALA A 262 14.08 11.48 -15.42
N VAL A 263 13.64 10.27 -15.08
CA VAL A 263 13.11 9.30 -16.02
C VAL A 263 11.70 8.95 -15.58
N ALA A 264 10.80 8.79 -16.54
CA ALA A 264 9.46 8.27 -16.35
C ALA A 264 9.16 7.23 -17.44
N SER A 265 8.08 6.48 -17.26
CA SER A 265 7.57 5.55 -18.27
C SER A 265 6.15 5.93 -18.68
N ALA A 266 5.70 5.40 -19.82
CA ALA A 266 4.35 5.60 -20.32
C ALA A 266 3.91 4.40 -21.15
N LEU A 267 2.60 4.23 -21.30
CA LEU A 267 1.98 3.39 -22.31
C LEU A 267 1.59 4.23 -23.53
N VAL A 268 1.81 3.68 -24.71
CA VAL A 268 1.31 4.21 -25.98
C VAL A 268 0.43 3.15 -26.59
N VAL A 269 -0.84 3.47 -26.84
CA VAL A 269 -1.82 2.55 -27.43
C VAL A 269 -2.42 3.21 -28.65
N ALA A 270 -2.43 2.53 -29.79
CA ALA A 270 -2.90 3.11 -31.04
C ALA A 270 -3.57 2.05 -31.95
N PRO A 271 -4.56 2.45 -32.76
CA PRO A 271 -5.16 1.56 -33.74
C PRO A 271 -4.15 1.26 -34.85
N ALA A 272 -4.15 0.05 -35.40
CA ALA A 272 -3.32 -0.29 -36.55
C ALA A 272 -3.68 0.59 -37.78
N SER A 273 -2.76 1.45 -38.21
CA SER A 273 -2.94 2.34 -39.38
C SER A 273 -1.62 2.86 -39.92
N SER A 274 -1.67 3.39 -41.15
CA SER A 274 -0.58 4.04 -41.86
C SER A 274 -0.72 5.57 -41.95
N THR A 275 -1.60 6.19 -41.17
CA THR A 275 -1.81 7.65 -41.15
C THR A 275 -1.49 8.20 -39.76
N PRO A 276 -0.92 9.42 -39.65
CA PRO A 276 -0.74 10.10 -38.37
C PRO A 276 -2.05 10.14 -37.56
N ARG A 277 -1.96 9.89 -36.25
CA ARG A 277 -3.12 9.88 -35.34
C ARG A 277 -3.09 11.04 -34.36
N PRO A 278 -4.17 11.82 -34.22
CA PRO A 278 -4.32 12.76 -33.12
C PRO A 278 -4.12 12.05 -31.77
N VAL A 279 -3.56 12.77 -30.81
CA VAL A 279 -3.14 12.20 -29.53
C VAL A 279 -4.10 12.60 -28.42
N VAL A 280 -4.60 11.61 -27.69
CA VAL A 280 -5.16 11.81 -26.35
C VAL A 280 -4.06 11.51 -25.33
N ALA A 281 -3.51 12.54 -24.71
CA ALA A 281 -2.56 12.38 -23.62
C ALA A 281 -3.35 12.09 -22.33
N TRP A 282 -3.29 10.85 -21.86
CA TRP A 282 -4.02 10.42 -20.67
C TRP A 282 -3.17 10.56 -19.40
N ALA A 283 -3.64 11.36 -18.48
CA ALA A 283 -3.12 11.49 -17.13
C ALA A 283 -4.01 10.65 -16.20
N HIS A 284 -3.47 9.52 -15.70
CA HIS A 284 -4.24 8.59 -14.89
C HIS A 284 -4.52 9.10 -13.48
N GLY A 285 -5.62 8.62 -12.88
CA GLY A 285 -5.94 8.81 -11.47
C GLY A 285 -5.01 8.02 -10.55
N THR A 286 -5.20 8.10 -9.23
CA THR A 286 -4.25 7.51 -8.28
C THR A 286 -4.13 6.00 -8.47
N THR A 287 -2.89 5.50 -8.63
CA THR A 287 -2.59 4.05 -8.60
C THR A 287 -1.75 3.65 -7.38
N GLY A 288 -1.01 4.59 -6.80
CA GLY A 288 -0.14 4.42 -5.63
C GLY A 288 1.02 5.43 -5.67
N ALA A 289 1.97 5.32 -4.74
CA ALA A 289 3.18 6.16 -4.73
C ALA A 289 4.49 5.36 -4.89
N ALA A 290 4.42 4.03 -4.84
CA ALA A 290 5.58 3.15 -5.04
C ALA A 290 5.83 2.87 -6.53
N SER A 291 7.10 2.60 -6.88
CA SER A 291 7.48 2.31 -8.27
C SER A 291 6.73 1.13 -8.88
N GLY A 292 6.31 0.14 -8.09
CA GLY A 292 5.48 -0.98 -8.56
C GLY A 292 4.09 -0.57 -9.05
N CYS A 293 3.59 0.60 -8.66
CA CYS A 293 2.21 1.00 -8.92
C CYS A 293 2.00 1.69 -10.28
N ALA A 294 3.00 1.74 -11.14
CA ALA A 294 2.85 2.28 -12.49
C ALA A 294 1.84 1.45 -13.31
N PRO A 295 0.87 2.08 -14.00
CA PRO A 295 0.02 1.40 -14.99
C PRO A 295 0.80 0.50 -15.95
N SER A 296 1.96 0.93 -16.45
CA SER A 296 2.73 0.10 -17.38
C SER A 296 3.39 -1.15 -16.75
N VAL A 297 3.46 -1.23 -15.41
CA VAL A 297 4.00 -2.36 -14.65
C VAL A 297 2.90 -3.34 -14.24
N LEU A 298 1.68 -2.84 -14.04
CA LEU A 298 0.53 -3.62 -13.60
C LEU A 298 -0.04 -4.48 -14.74
N ASP A 299 -0.54 -5.68 -14.39
CA ASP A 299 -1.22 -6.56 -15.36
C ASP A 299 -2.52 -5.92 -15.89
N ASP A 300 -3.31 -5.32 -14.99
CA ASP A 300 -4.56 -4.59 -15.27
C ASP A 300 -4.37 -3.06 -15.06
N GLY A 301 -3.29 -2.53 -15.63
CA GLY A 301 -2.84 -1.16 -15.38
C GLY A 301 -3.74 -0.05 -15.93
N LEU A 302 -4.49 -0.30 -17.01
CA LEU A 302 -5.36 0.72 -17.59
C LEU A 302 -6.54 0.98 -16.63
N GLY A 303 -7.25 -0.07 -16.23
CA GLY A 303 -8.35 0.03 -15.29
C GLY A 303 -7.94 0.57 -13.91
N ALA A 304 -6.75 0.22 -13.43
CA ALA A 304 -6.21 0.71 -12.16
C ALA A 304 -6.10 2.25 -12.10
N GLY A 305 -5.75 2.88 -13.22
CA GLY A 305 -5.60 4.33 -13.35
C GLY A 305 -6.89 5.07 -13.71
N ALA A 306 -8.04 4.41 -13.60
CA ALA A 306 -9.35 4.86 -14.09
C ALA A 306 -9.36 5.15 -15.61
N MET A 307 -8.48 4.50 -16.37
CA MET A 307 -8.39 4.62 -17.82
C MET A 307 -9.37 3.65 -18.47
N PHE A 308 -10.66 3.98 -18.44
CA PHE A 308 -11.74 3.17 -19.03
C PHE A 308 -12.15 3.60 -20.44
N VAL A 309 -11.50 4.65 -20.97
CA VAL A 309 -11.87 5.34 -22.21
C VAL A 309 -11.00 4.97 -23.42
N GLN A 310 -10.07 4.03 -23.25
CA GLN A 310 -9.17 3.59 -24.31
C GLN A 310 -9.94 3.03 -25.51
N ASP A 311 -11.04 2.31 -25.28
CA ASP A 311 -11.86 1.74 -26.35
C ASP A 311 -12.49 2.85 -27.19
N ASP A 312 -13.05 3.87 -26.56
CA ASP A 312 -13.66 5.02 -27.23
C ASP A 312 -12.64 5.87 -28.00
N VAL A 313 -11.46 6.11 -27.40
CA VAL A 313 -10.36 6.84 -28.05
C VAL A 313 -9.89 6.10 -29.31
N LEU A 314 -9.68 4.79 -29.20
CA LEU A 314 -9.24 3.96 -30.33
C LEU A 314 -10.33 3.84 -31.40
N ALA A 315 -11.61 3.82 -31.01
CA ALA A 315 -12.75 3.80 -31.95
C ALA A 315 -12.84 5.07 -32.81
N GLN A 316 -12.40 6.23 -32.31
CA GLN A 316 -12.27 7.46 -33.11
C GLN A 316 -11.03 7.46 -34.02
N GLY A 317 -10.17 6.44 -33.91
CA GLY A 317 -8.93 6.37 -34.65
C GLY A 317 -7.79 7.19 -34.05
N TRP A 318 -7.94 7.69 -32.82
CA TRP A 318 -6.90 8.44 -32.10
C TRP A 318 -5.90 7.50 -31.43
N ALA A 319 -4.72 8.03 -31.10
CA ALA A 319 -3.74 7.35 -30.26
C ALA A 319 -3.85 7.83 -28.82
N MET A 320 -3.58 6.95 -27.86
CA MET A 320 -3.52 7.28 -26.45
C MET A 320 -2.06 7.21 -25.97
N VAL A 321 -1.60 8.26 -25.29
CA VAL A 321 -0.30 8.30 -24.62
C VAL A 321 -0.55 8.50 -23.12
N ALA A 322 -0.38 7.44 -22.34
CA ALA A 322 -0.67 7.41 -20.91
C ALA A 322 0.62 7.39 -20.09
N THR A 323 0.99 8.52 -19.48
CA THR A 323 2.19 8.59 -18.63
C THR A 323 2.00 7.85 -17.32
N ASP A 324 3.03 7.17 -16.80
CA ASP A 324 3.05 6.66 -15.42
C ASP A 324 3.44 7.75 -14.42
N TYR A 325 4.02 8.87 -14.85
CA TYR A 325 4.70 9.89 -14.03
C TYR A 325 6.06 9.42 -13.48
N THR A 326 6.91 10.39 -13.08
CA THR A 326 8.16 10.04 -12.38
C THR A 326 7.89 9.30 -11.07
N GLY A 327 8.79 8.38 -10.70
CA GLY A 327 8.70 7.61 -9.45
C GLY A 327 7.73 6.43 -9.49
N LEU A 328 6.82 6.39 -10.46
CA LEU A 328 6.07 5.19 -10.82
C LEU A 328 6.80 4.49 -11.98
N GLY A 329 7.00 3.18 -11.87
CA GLY A 329 7.83 2.36 -12.74
C GLY A 329 9.34 2.59 -12.53
N THR A 330 9.73 3.84 -12.31
CA THR A 330 11.11 4.34 -12.29
C THR A 330 11.59 4.71 -10.89
N ALA A 331 12.89 4.95 -10.73
CA ALA A 331 13.48 5.27 -9.44
C ALA A 331 13.21 6.71 -8.97
N GLY A 332 13.05 6.89 -7.65
CA GLY A 332 12.86 8.17 -6.96
C GLY A 332 11.40 8.44 -6.60
N PRO A 333 11.10 9.57 -5.94
CA PRO A 333 9.77 9.82 -5.41
C PRO A 333 8.76 10.09 -6.52
N HIS A 334 7.53 9.63 -6.30
CA HIS A 334 6.39 10.03 -7.11
C HIS A 334 5.89 11.40 -6.63
N PRO A 335 5.82 12.42 -7.53
CA PRO A 335 5.36 13.77 -7.18
C PRO A 335 3.83 13.83 -7.06
N TYR A 336 3.25 13.02 -6.17
CA TYR A 336 1.80 12.88 -6.01
C TYR A 336 1.16 14.21 -5.63
N LEU A 337 0.30 14.75 -6.51
CA LEU A 337 -0.31 16.07 -6.40
C LEU A 337 0.73 17.20 -6.30
N ILE A 338 1.86 17.04 -7.00
CA ILE A 338 2.88 18.07 -7.20
C ILE A 338 2.94 18.41 -8.69
N GLY A 339 2.39 19.57 -9.03
CA GLY A 339 1.95 19.88 -10.39
C GLY A 339 3.06 20.01 -11.42
N GLN A 340 4.22 20.54 -11.02
CA GLN A 340 5.39 20.64 -11.90
C GLN A 340 5.84 19.26 -12.38
N GLY A 341 5.94 18.28 -11.47
CA GLY A 341 6.41 16.92 -11.82
C GLY A 341 5.39 16.15 -12.65
N GLU A 342 4.11 16.22 -12.29
CA GLU A 342 3.04 15.51 -12.98
C GLU A 342 2.80 16.09 -14.39
N GLY A 343 2.62 17.40 -14.50
CA GLY A 343 2.33 18.05 -15.78
C GLY A 343 3.48 17.94 -16.79
N ARG A 344 4.74 18.05 -16.33
CA ARG A 344 5.91 17.84 -17.22
C ARG A 344 6.00 16.40 -17.71
N SER A 345 5.68 15.43 -16.86
CA SER A 345 5.66 14.01 -17.25
C SER A 345 4.63 13.76 -18.36
N VAL A 346 3.43 14.33 -18.28
CA VAL A 346 2.40 14.21 -19.34
C VAL A 346 2.92 14.78 -20.67
N LEU A 347 3.45 16.00 -20.67
CA LEU A 347 3.95 16.66 -21.89
C LEU A 347 5.16 15.92 -22.48
N ASP A 348 6.08 15.47 -21.63
CA ASP A 348 7.28 14.75 -22.06
C ASP A 348 6.99 13.33 -22.55
N ALA A 349 5.94 12.68 -22.05
CA ALA A 349 5.46 11.42 -22.58
C ALA A 349 5.01 11.57 -24.04
N VAL A 350 4.29 12.66 -24.37
CA VAL A 350 3.87 12.97 -25.74
C VAL A 350 5.09 13.21 -26.64
N ARG A 351 6.06 14.05 -26.21
CA ARG A 351 7.33 14.26 -26.92
C ARG A 351 8.06 12.96 -27.22
N ALA A 352 8.14 12.06 -26.24
CA ALA A 352 8.80 10.78 -26.39
C ALA A 352 8.01 9.83 -27.31
N ALA A 353 6.68 9.87 -27.25
CA ALA A 353 5.83 9.07 -28.12
C ALA A 353 5.99 9.46 -29.60
N HIS A 354 6.18 10.74 -29.92
CA HIS A 354 6.49 11.18 -31.30
C HIS A 354 7.81 10.62 -31.86
N GLN A 355 8.70 10.10 -31.01
CA GLN A 355 9.96 9.47 -31.44
C GLN A 355 9.80 7.96 -31.68
N LEU A 356 8.62 7.37 -31.42
CA LEU A 356 8.37 5.97 -31.73
C LEU A 356 8.28 5.76 -33.23
N THR A 357 8.99 4.75 -33.74
CA THR A 357 8.93 4.37 -35.15
C THR A 357 7.80 3.37 -35.47
N ALA A 358 7.16 2.82 -34.44
CA ALA A 358 6.13 1.78 -34.57
C ALA A 358 4.72 2.35 -34.83
N VAL A 359 4.53 3.65 -34.56
CA VAL A 359 3.27 4.38 -34.74
C VAL A 359 3.58 5.79 -35.20
N GLU A 360 2.77 6.34 -36.10
CA GLU A 360 2.87 7.73 -36.54
C GLU A 360 1.80 8.56 -35.81
N LEU A 361 2.22 9.58 -35.07
CA LEU A 361 1.34 10.47 -34.30
C LEU A 361 1.25 11.82 -35.01
N ALA A 362 0.04 12.40 -35.04
CA ALA A 362 -0.20 13.76 -35.49
C ALA A 362 0.14 14.75 -34.36
N ASP A 363 0.39 16.01 -34.72
CA ASP A 363 0.82 17.03 -33.75
C ASP A 363 -0.32 17.43 -32.79
N GLU A 364 -1.58 17.32 -33.23
CA GLU A 364 -2.75 17.67 -32.45
C GLU A 364 -2.90 16.77 -31.22
N THR A 365 -2.84 17.39 -30.04
CA THR A 365 -2.94 16.70 -28.75
C THR A 365 -4.04 17.31 -27.90
N VAL A 366 -4.88 16.46 -27.30
CA VAL A 366 -5.80 16.85 -26.22
C VAL A 366 -5.41 16.09 -24.95
N VAL A 367 -5.32 16.79 -23.83
CA VAL A 367 -4.95 16.19 -22.54
C VAL A 367 -6.21 15.84 -21.78
N TRP A 368 -6.37 14.57 -21.40
CA TRP A 368 -7.44 14.10 -20.53
C TRP A 368 -6.85 13.63 -19.21
N GLY A 369 -7.55 13.86 -18.09
CA GLY A 369 -7.14 13.21 -16.84
C GLY A 369 -8.22 13.19 -15.77
N HIS A 370 -8.15 12.18 -14.89
CA HIS A 370 -9.12 11.96 -13.82
C HIS A 370 -8.50 12.07 -12.43
N SER A 371 -9.18 12.68 -11.45
CA SER A 371 -8.72 12.75 -10.06
C SER A 371 -7.34 13.42 -9.92
N GLN A 372 -6.31 12.69 -9.43
CA GLN A 372 -4.90 13.09 -9.51
C GLN A 372 -4.49 13.46 -10.96
N GLY A 373 -4.86 12.63 -11.92
CA GLY A 373 -4.62 12.88 -13.33
C GLY A 373 -5.36 14.12 -13.85
N GLY A 374 -6.50 14.46 -13.27
CA GLY A 374 -7.19 15.72 -13.58
C GLY A 374 -6.39 16.93 -13.10
N HIS A 375 -5.74 16.83 -11.94
CA HIS A 375 -4.77 17.83 -11.47
C HIS A 375 -3.57 17.92 -12.42
N ALA A 376 -2.99 16.78 -12.82
CA ALA A 376 -1.89 16.71 -13.78
C ALA A 376 -2.28 17.30 -15.16
N ALA A 377 -3.52 17.07 -15.63
CA ALA A 377 -4.03 17.61 -16.88
C ALA A 377 -4.11 19.15 -16.84
N LEU A 378 -4.64 19.72 -15.75
CA LEU A 378 -4.67 21.17 -15.54
C LEU A 378 -3.25 21.77 -15.54
N TRP A 379 -2.31 21.14 -14.82
CA TRP A 379 -0.91 21.56 -14.81
C TRP A 379 -0.23 21.43 -16.18
N SER A 380 -0.52 20.38 -16.95
CA SER A 380 -0.03 20.22 -18.32
C SER A 380 -0.47 21.40 -19.20
N GLY A 381 -1.74 21.81 -19.09
CA GLY A 381 -2.27 22.98 -19.79
C GLY A 381 -1.62 24.30 -19.40
N MET A 382 -1.29 24.47 -18.11
CA MET A 382 -0.60 25.65 -17.60
C MET A 382 0.86 25.71 -18.07
N LEU A 383 1.53 24.56 -18.11
CA LEU A 383 2.96 24.46 -18.41
C LEU A 383 3.25 24.47 -19.90
N ALA A 384 2.35 23.92 -20.73
CA ALA A 384 2.59 23.75 -22.17
C ALA A 384 3.14 25.00 -22.88
N PRO A 385 2.59 26.23 -22.70
CA PRO A 385 3.08 27.41 -23.42
C PRO A 385 4.53 27.80 -23.12
N THR A 386 5.11 27.36 -21.99
CA THR A 386 6.46 27.75 -21.57
C THR A 386 7.43 26.58 -21.52
N TYR A 387 6.95 25.39 -21.15
CA TYR A 387 7.77 24.18 -21.01
C TYR A 387 7.80 23.35 -22.29
N ALA A 388 6.70 23.30 -23.03
CA ALA A 388 6.54 22.54 -24.27
C ALA A 388 5.80 23.31 -25.37
N PRO A 389 6.29 24.51 -25.76
CA PRO A 389 5.58 25.39 -26.69
C PRO A 389 5.46 24.80 -28.10
N GLU A 390 6.24 23.78 -28.43
CA GLU A 390 6.17 23.06 -29.70
C GLU A 390 5.04 22.02 -29.76
N LEU A 391 4.46 21.62 -28.63
CA LEU A 391 3.31 20.73 -28.61
C LEU A 391 2.01 21.51 -28.86
N ARG A 392 1.21 21.04 -29.82
CA ARG A 392 -0.10 21.62 -30.12
C ARG A 392 -1.15 21.04 -29.17
N ILE A 393 -1.33 21.70 -28.03
CA ILE A 393 -2.39 21.36 -27.07
C ILE A 393 -3.70 22.03 -27.50
N GLU A 394 -4.57 21.26 -28.16
CA GLU A 394 -5.85 21.73 -28.69
C GLU A 394 -6.96 21.76 -27.61
N GLY A 395 -6.73 21.12 -26.46
CA GLY A 395 -7.65 21.15 -25.34
C GLY A 395 -7.15 20.42 -24.10
N VAL A 396 -7.73 20.77 -22.96
CA VAL A 396 -7.53 20.09 -21.67
C VAL A 396 -8.90 19.72 -21.10
N ALA A 397 -9.11 18.43 -20.82
CA ALA A 397 -10.28 17.90 -20.15
C ALA A 397 -9.89 17.32 -18.79
N ALA A 398 -10.31 17.98 -17.72
CA ALA A 398 -10.02 17.62 -16.35
C ALA A 398 -11.29 17.04 -15.67
N LEU A 399 -11.25 15.76 -15.30
CA LEU A 399 -12.40 14.99 -14.83
C LEU A 399 -12.28 14.74 -13.32
N ALA A 400 -13.20 15.28 -12.52
CA ALA A 400 -13.12 15.36 -11.06
C ALA A 400 -11.70 15.71 -10.56
N PRO A 401 -11.08 16.79 -11.08
CA PRO A 401 -9.67 17.05 -10.82
C PRO A 401 -9.43 17.41 -9.36
N ALA A 402 -8.31 16.95 -8.78
CA ALA A 402 -7.82 17.42 -7.49
C ALA A 402 -7.33 18.88 -7.57
N SER A 403 -8.27 19.81 -7.79
CA SER A 403 -8.01 21.20 -8.18
C SER A 403 -7.98 22.16 -6.99
N ASN A 404 -8.39 21.70 -5.81
CA ASN A 404 -8.33 22.43 -4.54
C ASN A 404 -7.70 21.54 -3.46
N LEU A 405 -6.36 21.54 -3.40
CA LEU A 405 -5.60 20.63 -2.55
C LEU A 405 -5.82 20.85 -1.04
N PRO A 406 -5.93 22.10 -0.52
CA PRO A 406 -6.29 22.32 0.87
C PRO A 406 -7.64 21.68 1.25
N ALA A 407 -8.68 21.91 0.44
CA ALA A 407 -9.99 21.31 0.68
C ALA A 407 -9.98 19.78 0.56
N LEU A 408 -9.16 19.23 -0.35
CA LEU A 408 -9.00 17.78 -0.49
C LEU A 408 -8.40 17.18 0.78
N VAL A 409 -7.33 17.75 1.32
CA VAL A 409 -6.66 17.26 2.53
C VAL A 409 -7.56 17.35 3.76
N ASP A 410 -8.42 18.36 3.84
CA ASP A 410 -9.42 18.48 4.92
C ASP A 410 -10.46 17.36 4.89
N VAL A 411 -10.87 16.92 3.69
CA VAL A 411 -11.92 15.91 3.51
C VAL A 411 -11.35 14.49 3.48
N VAL A 412 -10.11 14.30 3.01
CA VAL A 412 -9.59 12.97 2.65
C VAL A 412 -9.70 11.98 3.80
N GLU A 413 -9.39 12.38 5.04
CA GLU A 413 -9.46 11.48 6.19
C GLU A 413 -10.87 11.05 6.60
N SER A 414 -11.89 11.82 6.21
CA SER A 414 -13.30 11.48 6.45
C SER A 414 -13.84 10.45 5.47
N VAL A 415 -13.12 10.19 4.38
CA VAL A 415 -13.48 9.20 3.36
C VAL A 415 -12.95 7.83 3.76
N THR A 416 -13.74 6.79 3.51
CA THR A 416 -13.27 5.40 3.71
C THR A 416 -12.00 5.14 2.90
N GLY A 417 -10.90 4.78 3.57
CA GLY A 417 -9.59 4.60 2.92
C GLY A 417 -8.77 5.89 2.76
N GLY A 418 -9.27 7.01 3.29
CA GLY A 418 -8.65 8.34 3.24
C GLY A 418 -7.19 8.40 3.70
N ALA A 419 -6.88 7.68 4.77
CA ALA A 419 -5.52 7.60 5.30
C ALA A 419 -4.49 7.08 4.27
N LEU A 420 -4.93 6.28 3.29
CA LEU A 420 -4.08 5.79 2.20
C LEU A 420 -3.69 6.92 1.25
N PHE A 421 -4.67 7.70 0.79
CA PHE A 421 -4.41 8.88 -0.03
C PHE A 421 -3.58 9.92 0.72
N ALA A 422 -3.89 10.16 2.00
CA ALA A 422 -3.10 11.04 2.86
C ALA A 422 -1.64 10.55 2.97
N SER A 423 -1.39 9.23 3.00
CA SER A 423 -0.03 8.69 3.01
C SER A 423 0.74 8.96 1.71
N TYR A 424 0.08 8.97 0.56
CA TYR A 424 0.70 9.33 -0.72
C TYR A 424 1.05 10.82 -0.77
N VAL A 425 0.18 11.69 -0.26
CA VAL A 425 0.46 13.14 -0.14
C VAL A 425 1.67 13.35 0.78
N VAL A 426 1.69 12.71 1.96
CA VAL A 426 2.81 12.80 2.89
C VAL A 426 4.11 12.34 2.22
N GLU A 427 4.11 11.19 1.56
CA GLU A 427 5.33 10.65 0.92
C GLU A 427 5.82 11.58 -0.19
N GLY A 428 4.94 12.02 -1.09
CA GLY A 428 5.30 12.93 -2.19
C GLY A 428 5.85 14.28 -1.68
N TYR A 429 5.14 14.92 -0.76
CA TYR A 429 5.51 16.25 -0.28
C TYR A 429 6.75 16.23 0.60
N THR A 430 6.92 15.23 1.46
CA THR A 430 8.12 15.15 2.32
C THR A 430 9.37 14.68 1.55
N ALA A 431 9.19 14.05 0.39
CA ALA A 431 10.30 13.68 -0.48
C ALA A 431 10.73 14.81 -1.42
N GLU A 432 9.80 15.63 -1.91
CA GLU A 432 10.11 16.72 -2.85
C GLU A 432 10.39 18.05 -2.16
N TYR A 433 9.75 18.35 -1.02
CA TYR A 433 9.92 19.61 -0.29
C TYR A 433 10.71 19.43 1.02
N PRO A 434 11.98 19.86 1.09
CA PRO A 434 12.82 19.65 2.28
C PRO A 434 12.33 20.37 3.55
N ASP A 435 11.51 21.40 3.40
CA ASP A 435 10.87 22.17 4.47
C ASP A 435 9.58 21.52 5.00
N VAL A 436 9.03 20.52 4.31
CA VAL A 436 7.92 19.69 4.79
C VAL A 436 8.47 18.45 5.49
N ARG A 437 8.41 18.41 6.81
CA ARG A 437 9.04 17.35 7.61
C ARG A 437 8.06 16.26 8.01
N PHE A 438 8.36 15.03 7.60
CA PHE A 438 7.54 13.85 7.91
C PHE A 438 7.20 13.71 9.41
N ASP A 439 8.18 13.90 10.29
CA ASP A 439 7.98 13.75 11.74
C ASP A 439 7.11 14.85 12.36
N GLU A 440 6.96 15.99 11.70
CA GLU A 440 6.09 17.10 12.12
C GLU A 440 4.68 16.94 11.56
N LEU A 441 4.55 16.35 10.38
CA LEU A 441 3.26 16.13 9.71
C LEU A 441 2.55 14.88 10.24
N VAL A 442 3.29 13.80 10.53
CA VAL A 442 2.73 12.50 10.94
C VAL A 442 2.98 12.24 12.42
N ARG A 443 1.90 11.95 13.14
CA ARG A 443 1.96 11.66 14.58
C ARG A 443 2.83 10.43 14.86
N PRO A 444 3.56 10.37 15.99
CA PRO A 444 4.48 9.28 16.30
C PRO A 444 3.91 7.86 16.14
N GLY A 445 2.64 7.66 16.53
CA GLY A 445 1.97 6.36 16.44
C GLY A 445 1.60 5.90 15.02
N ALA A 446 1.52 6.83 14.05
CA ALA A 446 1.15 6.51 12.67
C ALA A 446 2.37 6.43 11.72
N ARG A 447 3.55 6.88 12.14
CA ARG A 447 4.73 7.01 11.25
C ARG A 447 5.09 5.74 10.48
N ILE A 448 5.05 4.59 11.12
CA ILE A 448 5.40 3.31 10.48
C ILE A 448 4.32 2.94 9.46
N ILE A 449 3.05 2.96 9.88
CA ILE A 449 1.95 2.55 9.02
C ILE A 449 1.75 3.51 7.84
N THR A 450 1.98 4.82 8.02
CA THR A 450 1.92 5.78 6.91
C THR A 450 2.94 5.45 5.83
N ARG A 451 4.19 5.10 6.20
CA ARG A 451 5.20 4.67 5.21
C ARG A 451 4.82 3.36 4.53
N GLU A 452 4.37 2.38 5.31
CA GLU A 452 3.91 1.10 4.74
C GLU A 452 2.68 1.24 3.84
N MET A 453 1.80 2.20 4.12
CA MET A 453 0.65 2.51 3.29
C MET A 453 1.07 3.18 1.97
N ALA A 454 2.04 4.09 2.02
CA ALA A 454 2.58 4.73 0.81
C ALA A 454 3.25 3.74 -0.15
N GLU A 455 3.74 2.60 0.37
CA GLU A 455 4.33 1.52 -0.43
C GLU A 455 3.28 0.63 -1.15
N ARG A 456 1.98 0.82 -0.90
CA ARG A 456 0.90 -0.01 -1.49
C ARG A 456 0.35 0.59 -2.78
N CYS A 457 -0.15 -0.28 -3.64
CA CYS A 457 -0.91 0.11 -4.83
C CYS A 457 -2.42 -0.02 -4.58
N LEU A 458 -3.22 0.86 -5.20
CA LEU A 458 -4.69 0.81 -5.13
C LEU A 458 -5.29 -0.35 -5.93
N ALA A 459 -4.58 -0.82 -6.98
CA ALA A 459 -5.00 -1.92 -7.84
C ALA A 459 -4.90 -3.31 -7.18
N GLU A 460 -4.20 -3.42 -6.05
CA GLU A 460 -4.09 -4.70 -5.36
C GLU A 460 -5.41 -5.06 -4.64
N PRO A 461 -5.80 -6.34 -4.58
CA PRO A 461 -6.90 -6.83 -3.73
C PRO A 461 -6.78 -6.45 -2.24
N GLY A 462 -5.65 -5.88 -1.84
CA GLY A 462 -5.34 -5.28 -0.55
C GLY A 462 -6.18 -4.07 -0.17
N VAL A 463 -7.06 -3.53 -1.02
CA VAL A 463 -8.04 -2.49 -0.61
C VAL A 463 -8.85 -2.94 0.61
N LEU A 464 -9.18 -4.24 0.73
CA LEU A 464 -9.81 -4.81 1.93
C LEU A 464 -8.88 -4.74 3.16
N VAL A 465 -7.58 -4.97 3.00
CA VAL A 465 -6.58 -4.87 4.08
C VAL A 465 -6.32 -3.41 4.45
N SER A 466 -6.30 -2.48 3.50
CA SER A 466 -6.14 -1.04 3.73
C SER A 466 -7.40 -0.41 4.33
N ALA A 467 -8.60 -0.89 3.97
CA ALA A 467 -9.84 -0.55 4.66
C ALA A 467 -9.83 -1.09 6.11
N LEU A 468 -9.39 -2.34 6.32
CA LEU A 468 -9.19 -2.89 7.67
C LEU A 468 -8.10 -2.17 8.47
N THR A 469 -7.04 -1.69 7.81
CA THR A 469 -5.96 -0.89 8.42
C THR A 469 -6.47 0.50 8.78
N SER A 470 -7.27 1.13 7.92
CA SER A 470 -7.89 2.44 8.18
C SER A 470 -8.92 2.36 9.31
N VAL A 471 -9.69 1.27 9.38
CA VAL A 471 -10.59 0.98 10.52
C VAL A 471 -9.79 0.66 11.80
N ALA A 472 -8.55 0.17 11.69
CA ALA A 472 -7.67 -0.07 12.82
C ALA A 472 -6.91 1.18 13.28
N LEU A 473 -6.75 2.19 12.42
CA LEU A 473 -6.32 3.53 12.77
C LEU A 473 -7.52 4.24 13.42
N ASP A 474 -7.69 4.03 14.73
CA ASP A 474 -8.75 4.62 15.56
C ASP A 474 -8.73 6.17 15.56
N GLU A 475 -7.73 6.79 14.92
CA GLU A 475 -7.53 8.23 14.79
C GLU A 475 -6.73 8.62 13.52
N PRO A 476 -6.86 9.87 13.04
CA PRO A 476 -6.09 10.51 11.95
C PRO A 476 -4.60 10.22 11.91
N ILE A 477 -3.95 10.28 10.73
CA ILE A 477 -2.50 10.10 10.65
C ILE A 477 -1.71 11.36 11.02
N TRP A 478 -2.36 12.53 10.94
CA TRP A 478 -1.74 13.82 11.16
C TRP A 478 -1.31 14.04 12.63
N SER A 479 -0.20 14.75 12.84
CA SER A 479 0.25 15.20 14.17
C SER A 479 -0.49 16.45 14.69
N GLY A 480 -1.32 17.07 13.84
CA GLY A 480 -2.01 18.33 14.08
C GLY A 480 -2.95 18.64 12.91
N ASP A 481 -3.29 19.91 12.74
CA ASP A 481 -4.13 20.37 11.64
C ASP A 481 -3.30 20.47 10.34
N PRO A 482 -3.55 19.60 9.34
CA PRO A 482 -2.84 19.64 8.07
C PRO A 482 -3.18 20.88 7.22
N SER A 483 -4.21 21.64 7.60
CA SER A 483 -4.61 22.90 6.96
C SER A 483 -3.84 24.12 7.50
N SER A 484 -2.61 23.93 8.00
CA SER A 484 -1.81 25.02 8.55
C SER A 484 -0.31 24.88 8.30
N GLY A 485 0.40 26.01 8.37
CA GLY A 485 1.87 26.06 8.28
C GLY A 485 2.43 25.77 6.89
N VAL A 486 3.71 25.38 6.86
CA VAL A 486 4.48 25.18 5.61
C VAL A 486 3.84 24.13 4.69
N PHE A 487 3.23 23.10 5.26
CA PHE A 487 2.55 22.08 4.45
C PHE A 487 1.36 22.65 3.68
N LEU A 488 0.52 23.49 4.32
CA LEU A 488 -0.54 24.21 3.63
C LEU A 488 0.02 25.12 2.55
N ASP A 489 1.10 25.86 2.82
CA ASP A 489 1.70 26.75 1.83
C ASP A 489 2.13 25.98 0.57
N ARG A 490 2.70 24.78 0.73
CA ARG A 490 3.05 23.89 -0.39
C ARG A 490 1.83 23.30 -1.09
N LEU A 491 0.77 22.94 -0.37
CA LEU A 491 -0.49 22.50 -0.98
C LEU A 491 -1.09 23.62 -1.85
N VAL A 492 -1.09 24.86 -1.36
CA VAL A 492 -1.57 26.04 -2.09
C VAL A 492 -0.71 26.32 -3.32
N GLU A 493 0.62 26.19 -3.22
CA GLU A 493 1.54 26.33 -4.37
C GLU A 493 1.24 25.34 -5.50
N ASN A 494 0.72 24.16 -5.15
CA ASN A 494 0.38 23.12 -6.12
C ASN A 494 -1.08 23.17 -6.61
N VAL A 495 -1.89 24.14 -6.17
CA VAL A 495 -3.19 24.39 -6.78
C VAL A 495 -3.01 24.90 -8.22
N PRO A 496 -3.67 24.31 -9.23
CA PRO A 496 -3.51 24.73 -10.63
C PRO A 496 -4.24 26.08 -10.89
N SER A 497 -3.63 27.19 -10.47
CA SER A 497 -4.23 28.53 -10.55
C SER A 497 -3.71 29.43 -11.67
N GLY A 498 -2.79 28.91 -12.49
CA GLY A 498 -2.27 29.63 -13.64
C GLY A 498 -3.23 29.64 -14.82
N ARG A 499 -2.87 30.43 -15.83
CA ARG A 499 -3.61 30.48 -17.10
C ARG A 499 -3.40 29.19 -17.90
N ILE A 500 -4.49 28.60 -18.36
CA ILE A 500 -4.49 27.55 -19.39
C ILE A 500 -4.88 28.23 -20.70
N ALA A 501 -4.02 28.16 -21.71
CA ALA A 501 -4.24 28.83 -23.00
C ALA A 501 -5.19 28.05 -23.92
N ALA A 502 -5.16 26.72 -23.83
CA ALA A 502 -6.05 25.83 -24.57
C ALA A 502 -7.48 25.86 -24.00
N PRO A 503 -8.49 25.52 -24.80
CA PRO A 503 -9.84 25.23 -24.31
C PRO A 503 -9.84 24.27 -23.10
N LEU A 504 -10.59 24.63 -22.05
CA LEU A 504 -10.66 23.87 -20.82
C LEU A 504 -12.07 23.33 -20.58
N LEU A 505 -12.19 22.00 -20.48
CA LEU A 505 -13.36 21.32 -19.95
C LEU A 505 -13.06 20.80 -18.53
N VAL A 506 -13.97 21.07 -17.61
CA VAL A 506 -13.96 20.51 -16.26
C VAL A 506 -15.25 19.72 -16.08
N ALA A 507 -15.14 18.43 -15.81
CA ALA A 507 -16.28 17.56 -15.54
C ALA A 507 -16.30 17.14 -14.07
N GLN A 508 -17.48 17.11 -13.44
CA GLN A 508 -17.62 16.77 -12.02
C GLN A 508 -18.81 15.83 -11.78
N GLY A 509 -18.61 14.78 -11.00
CA GLY A 509 -19.71 13.97 -10.46
C GLY A 509 -20.42 14.73 -9.36
N ALA A 510 -21.74 14.85 -9.42
CA ALA A 510 -22.51 15.61 -8.43
C ALA A 510 -22.58 14.94 -7.05
N ASP A 511 -22.29 13.64 -6.98
CA ASP A 511 -22.29 12.84 -5.75
C ASP A 511 -20.86 12.46 -5.29
N ASP A 512 -19.86 13.19 -5.78
CA ASP A 512 -18.46 12.94 -5.44
C ASP A 512 -18.15 13.30 -3.97
N ALA A 513 -17.70 12.30 -3.22
CA ALA A 513 -17.37 12.43 -1.79
C ALA A 513 -15.88 12.70 -1.52
N LEU A 514 -15.02 12.61 -2.54
CA LEU A 514 -13.58 12.80 -2.41
C LEU A 514 -13.17 14.16 -2.96
N VAL A 515 -13.43 14.43 -4.24
CA VAL A 515 -13.28 15.75 -4.85
C VAL A 515 -14.65 16.39 -4.84
N THR A 516 -14.97 17.07 -3.74
CA THR A 516 -16.34 17.51 -3.50
C THR A 516 -16.82 18.52 -4.56
N PRO A 517 -18.09 18.46 -5.00
CA PRO A 517 -18.65 19.42 -5.94
C PRO A 517 -18.53 20.87 -5.45
N THR A 518 -18.59 21.09 -4.14
CA THR A 518 -18.42 22.43 -3.55
C THR A 518 -16.99 22.95 -3.73
N ALA A 519 -15.98 22.12 -3.47
CA ALA A 519 -14.59 22.52 -3.69
C ALA A 519 -14.29 22.74 -5.19
N GLN A 520 -14.86 21.89 -6.05
CA GLN A 520 -14.70 22.02 -7.49
C GLN A 520 -15.39 23.27 -8.05
N GLN A 521 -16.60 23.59 -7.58
CA GLN A 521 -17.30 24.82 -7.96
C GLN A 521 -16.50 26.05 -7.56
N ALA A 522 -15.95 26.09 -6.33
CA ALA A 522 -15.14 27.21 -5.88
C ALA A 522 -13.90 27.41 -6.77
N TYR A 523 -13.24 26.33 -7.19
CA TYR A 523 -12.14 26.41 -8.15
C TYR A 523 -12.60 26.99 -9.50
N VAL A 524 -13.72 26.54 -10.05
CA VAL A 524 -14.25 27.03 -11.33
C VAL A 524 -14.63 28.50 -11.23
N ASP A 525 -15.32 28.91 -10.17
CA ASP A 525 -15.69 30.30 -9.92
C ASP A 525 -14.46 31.20 -9.86
N ASP A 526 -13.39 30.76 -9.19
CA ASP A 526 -12.11 31.49 -9.13
C ASP A 526 -11.44 31.61 -10.51
N ARG A 527 -11.52 30.59 -11.37
CA ARG A 527 -10.98 30.64 -12.74
C ARG A 527 -11.81 31.57 -13.63
N CYS A 528 -13.14 31.49 -13.55
CA CYS A 528 -14.04 32.38 -14.28
C CYS A 528 -13.86 33.84 -13.85
N ALA A 529 -13.74 34.11 -12.55
CA ALA A 529 -13.48 35.45 -12.01
C ALA A 529 -12.11 36.01 -12.46
N ALA A 530 -11.13 35.14 -12.71
CA ALA A 530 -9.83 35.50 -13.29
C ALA A 530 -9.88 35.71 -14.83
N GLY A 531 -11.04 35.54 -15.46
CA GLY A 531 -11.25 35.73 -16.89
C GLY A 531 -10.79 34.57 -17.76
N TYR A 532 -10.67 33.37 -17.19
CA TYR A 532 -10.36 32.16 -17.94
C TYR A 532 -11.65 31.43 -18.34
N PRO A 533 -11.87 31.15 -19.65
CA PRO A 533 -13.06 30.44 -20.09
C PRO A 533 -13.02 28.99 -19.63
N VAL A 534 -14.15 28.48 -19.14
CA VAL A 534 -14.28 27.10 -18.64
C VAL A 534 -15.60 26.51 -19.11
N ASP A 535 -15.54 25.33 -19.75
CA ASP A 535 -16.69 24.45 -19.96
C ASP A 535 -16.86 23.55 -18.74
N TYR A 536 -17.69 23.96 -17.77
CA TYR A 536 -17.91 23.22 -16.54
C TYR A 536 -19.20 22.41 -16.61
N ARG A 537 -19.08 21.09 -16.44
CA ARG A 537 -20.18 20.14 -16.55
C ARG A 537 -20.32 19.31 -15.30
N THR A 538 -21.55 19.18 -14.80
CA THR A 538 -21.87 18.37 -13.63
C THR A 538 -22.81 17.23 -13.99
N TYR A 539 -22.52 16.03 -13.48
CA TYR A 539 -23.27 14.80 -13.81
C TYR A 539 -23.98 14.25 -12.57
N ALA A 540 -25.32 14.32 -12.58
CA ALA A 540 -26.16 13.83 -11.49
C ALA A 540 -26.13 12.29 -11.40
N GLY A 541 -26.15 11.73 -10.19
CA GLY A 541 -26.10 10.29 -9.96
C GLY A 541 -24.70 9.68 -10.11
N ARG A 542 -23.67 10.51 -10.31
CA ARG A 542 -22.29 10.08 -10.52
C ARG A 542 -21.41 10.54 -9.36
N GLY A 543 -20.72 9.59 -8.74
CA GLY A 543 -19.66 9.84 -7.75
C GLY A 543 -18.28 9.99 -8.40
N HIS A 544 -17.22 9.82 -7.61
CA HIS A 544 -15.83 10.07 -8.05
C HIS A 544 -15.37 9.20 -9.23
N VAL A 545 -15.39 7.88 -9.08
CA VAL A 545 -15.02 6.90 -10.14
C VAL A 545 -16.17 6.67 -11.12
N PRO A 546 -17.45 6.54 -10.70
CA PRO A 546 -18.56 6.37 -11.63
C PRO A 546 -18.71 7.49 -12.68
N LEU A 547 -18.09 8.65 -12.46
CA LEU A 547 -18.00 9.72 -13.45
C LEU A 547 -17.32 9.28 -14.75
N VAL A 548 -16.32 8.41 -14.69
CA VAL A 548 -15.49 8.00 -15.83
C VAL A 548 -15.68 6.53 -16.24
N GLU A 549 -16.59 5.81 -15.58
CA GLU A 549 -16.98 4.47 -15.99
C GLU A 549 -17.67 4.47 -17.35
N ALA A 550 -17.62 3.35 -18.07
CA ALA A 550 -18.09 3.22 -19.45
C ALA A 550 -19.59 3.57 -19.65
N ASP A 551 -20.42 3.45 -18.61
CA ASP A 551 -21.85 3.81 -18.68
C ASP A 551 -22.12 5.30 -18.40
N SER A 552 -21.08 6.08 -18.10
CA SER A 552 -21.20 7.50 -17.79
C SER A 552 -21.60 8.32 -19.03
N PRO A 553 -22.60 9.21 -18.92
CA PRO A 553 -22.97 10.11 -20.02
C PRO A 553 -21.84 11.10 -20.39
N LEU A 554 -20.86 11.30 -19.52
CA LEU A 554 -19.67 12.09 -19.81
C LEU A 554 -18.88 11.51 -20.99
N ILE A 555 -18.77 10.18 -21.13
CA ILE A 555 -17.87 9.57 -22.12
C ILE A 555 -18.19 9.99 -23.56
N PRO A 556 -19.42 9.83 -24.07
CA PRO A 556 -19.75 10.29 -25.42
C PRO A 556 -19.61 11.81 -25.58
N GLU A 557 -19.89 12.59 -24.52
CA GLU A 557 -19.72 14.05 -24.54
C GLU A 557 -18.25 14.48 -24.60
N LEU A 558 -17.37 13.76 -23.88
CA LEU A 558 -15.92 13.99 -23.85
C LEU A 558 -15.29 13.67 -25.21
N VAL A 559 -15.74 12.59 -25.85
CA VAL A 559 -15.36 12.23 -27.22
C VAL A 559 -15.83 13.30 -28.22
N ALA A 560 -17.08 13.76 -28.12
CA ALA A 560 -17.58 14.82 -28.99
C ALA A 560 -16.79 16.13 -28.80
N TRP A 561 -16.60 16.55 -27.54
CA TRP A 561 -15.82 17.74 -27.20
C TRP A 561 -14.39 17.67 -27.74
N THR A 562 -13.76 16.50 -27.69
CA THR A 562 -12.39 16.32 -28.19
C THR A 562 -12.33 16.31 -29.72
N THR A 563 -13.32 15.71 -30.39
CA THR A 563 -13.47 15.81 -31.84
C THR A 563 -13.53 17.27 -32.29
N ASP A 564 -14.31 18.09 -31.57
CA ASP A 564 -14.43 19.52 -31.86
C ASP A 564 -13.10 20.25 -31.71
N ARG A 565 -12.25 19.88 -30.73
CA ARG A 565 -10.91 20.47 -30.56
C ARG A 565 -9.99 20.12 -31.72
N PHE A 566 -9.98 18.86 -32.16
CA PHE A 566 -9.21 18.44 -33.33
C PHE A 566 -9.72 19.04 -34.65
N ALA A 567 -10.94 19.57 -34.67
CA ALA A 567 -11.53 20.26 -35.81
C ALA A 567 -11.43 21.80 -35.73
N ASP A 568 -10.70 22.35 -34.74
CA ASP A 568 -10.60 23.79 -34.48
C ASP A 568 -11.95 24.49 -34.24
N GLU A 569 -12.96 23.75 -33.77
CA GLU A 569 -14.28 24.32 -33.47
C GLU A 569 -14.24 25.17 -32.19
N PRO A 570 -14.99 26.29 -32.12
CA PRO A 570 -15.02 27.17 -30.96
C PRO A 570 -15.32 26.42 -29.66
N ALA A 571 -14.54 26.70 -28.63
CA ALA A 571 -14.76 26.14 -27.30
C ALA A 571 -16.06 26.69 -26.69
N THR A 572 -16.76 25.84 -25.95
CA THR A 572 -17.87 26.29 -25.10
C THR A 572 -17.29 26.98 -23.87
N ASP A 573 -17.93 28.07 -23.44
CA ASP A 573 -17.63 28.76 -22.19
C ASP A 573 -18.92 28.85 -21.36
N THR A 574 -18.86 28.38 -20.13
CA THR A 574 -19.98 28.34 -19.18
C THR A 574 -19.80 29.32 -18.02
N CYS A 575 -18.73 30.11 -18.04
CA CYS A 575 -18.54 31.18 -17.06
C CYS A 575 -19.68 32.23 -17.14
N PRO A 576 -20.09 32.80 -15.98
CA PRO A 576 -21.25 33.71 -15.89
C PRO A 576 -21.01 35.13 -16.39
#